data_AF-A0A1E7L8I6-F1
#
_entry.id   AF-A0A1E7L8I6-F1
#
_cell.length_a   1.000
_cell.length_b   1.000
_cell.length_c   1.000
_cell.angle_alpha   90.00
_cell.angle_beta   90.00
_cell.angle_gamma   90.00
#
_symmetry.space_group_name_H-M   'P 1'
#
loop_
_entity.id
_entity.type
_entity.pdbx_description
1 polymer ?
#
loop_
_entity_poly.entity_id
_entity_poly.type
_entity_poly.pdbx_seq_one_letter_code
_entity_poly.pdbx_strand_id
1 'polypeptide(L)'
;MVTTNTPPSEDQPWAGDLVQLRPGTLENQHPGCWYVVGDIPEPGILELYLEDRHPGYWDFASTAEARDVVRIRRLTLTGARSWTLPATDGGRPR
;
A
#
# COMPACT_ATOMS: atom_id res chain seq x y z
N MET A 1 3.32 -16.46 20.97
CA MET A 1 1.90 -16.15 20.68
C MET A 1 1.80 -15.95 19.19
N VAL A 2 1.03 -16.77 18.47
CA VAL A 2 0.69 -16.50 17.07
C VAL A 2 -0.50 -15.54 17.12
N THR A 3 -0.25 -14.25 16.94
CA THR A 3 -1.33 -13.31 16.62
C THR A 3 -1.85 -13.73 15.24
N THR A 4 -3.08 -14.21 15.19
CA THR A 4 -3.75 -14.58 13.95
C THR A 4 -3.83 -13.33 13.07
N ASN A 5 -2.89 -13.20 12.13
CA ASN A 5 -2.82 -12.20 11.06
C ASN A 5 -3.96 -12.43 10.06
N THR A 6 -5.21 -12.28 10.50
CA THR A 6 -6.34 -12.24 9.59
C THR A 6 -6.50 -10.80 9.13
N PRO A 7 -6.27 -10.48 7.85
CA PRO A 7 -6.48 -9.13 7.35
C PRO A 7 -7.94 -8.72 7.58
N PRO A 8 -8.21 -7.44 7.93
CA PRO A 8 -9.53 -6.95 8.31
C PRO A 8 -10.54 -7.01 7.15
N SER A 9 -10.05 -6.98 5.91
CA SER A 9 -10.79 -7.19 4.66
C SER A 9 -9.82 -7.53 3.52
N GLU A 10 -10.28 -8.27 2.51
CA GLU A 10 -9.49 -8.48 1.28
C GLU A 10 -9.37 -7.19 0.44
N ASP A 11 -10.29 -6.24 0.61
CA ASP A 11 -10.31 -5.00 -0.18
C ASP A 11 -9.55 -3.84 0.47
N GLN A 12 -8.77 -4.13 1.53
CA GLN A 12 -7.96 -3.14 2.21
C GLN A 12 -6.49 -3.56 2.23
N PRO A 13 -5.56 -2.61 1.97
CA PRO A 13 -4.14 -2.84 2.13
C PRO A 13 -3.82 -3.12 3.61
N TRP A 14 -2.86 -4.01 3.83
CA TRP A 14 -2.38 -4.40 5.15
C TRP A 14 -0.85 -4.34 5.20
N ALA A 15 -0.27 -4.26 6.40
CA ALA A 15 1.18 -4.34 6.58
C ALA A 15 1.75 -5.61 5.92
N GLY A 16 2.82 -5.44 5.15
CA GLY A 16 3.44 -6.47 4.30
C GLY A 16 2.87 -6.59 2.89
N ASP A 17 1.76 -5.90 2.56
CA ASP A 17 1.30 -5.82 1.18
C ASP A 17 2.21 -4.93 0.33
N LEU A 18 2.19 -5.20 -0.96
CA LEU A 18 2.71 -4.31 -1.99
C LEU A 18 1.53 -3.54 -2.57
N VAL A 19 1.65 -2.21 -2.68
CA VAL A 19 0.60 -1.34 -3.23
C VAL A 19 1.10 -0.48 -4.37
N GLN A 20 0.25 -0.23 -5.36
CA GLN A 20 0.44 0.85 -6.33
C GLN A 20 -0.55 1.96 -6.02
N LEU A 21 -0.07 3.20 -6.06
CA LEU A 21 -0.88 4.39 -5.80
C LEU A 21 -1.38 5.03 -7.09
N ARG A 22 -2.43 5.84 -6.99
CA ARG A 22 -2.82 6.76 -8.07
C ARG A 22 -1.64 7.67 -8.42
N PRO A 23 -1.47 8.08 -9.68
CA PRO A 23 -0.46 9.07 -10.05
C PRO A 23 -0.67 10.39 -9.32
N GLY A 24 0.41 10.97 -8.78
CA GLY A 24 0.39 12.26 -8.09
C GLY A 24 -0.06 12.18 -6.62
N THR A 25 -0.18 10.97 -6.05
CA THR A 25 -0.47 10.81 -4.61
C THR A 25 0.69 11.28 -3.75
N LEU A 26 1.94 11.03 -4.17
CA LEU A 26 3.14 11.44 -3.42
C LEU A 26 3.96 12.45 -4.23
N GLU A 27 4.62 13.38 -3.55
CA GLU A 27 5.50 14.38 -4.18
C GLU A 27 6.70 13.72 -4.89
N ASN A 28 7.32 12.74 -4.23
CA ASN A 28 8.42 11.94 -4.79
C ASN A 28 7.93 10.56 -5.26
N GLN A 29 6.72 10.50 -5.83
CA GLN A 29 6.19 9.25 -6.36
C GLN A 29 7.05 8.74 -7.51
N HIS A 30 7.33 7.43 -7.50
CA HIS A 30 7.99 6.71 -8.57
C HIS A 30 6.91 6.03 -9.42
N PRO A 31 6.63 6.51 -10.65
CA PRO A 31 5.53 6.00 -11.46
C PRO A 31 5.67 4.51 -11.75
N GLY A 32 4.60 3.75 -11.52
CA GLY A 32 4.57 2.31 -11.77
C GLY A 32 5.29 1.45 -10.72
N CYS A 33 5.92 2.04 -9.72
CA CYS A 33 6.53 1.28 -8.62
C CYS A 33 5.49 0.65 -7.71
N TRP A 34 5.88 -0.49 -7.12
CA TRP A 34 5.21 -1.06 -5.96
C TRP A 34 5.85 -0.49 -4.70
N TYR A 35 5.01 -0.13 -3.74
CA TYR A 35 5.41 0.30 -2.41
C TYR A 35 5.08 -0.78 -1.41
N VAL A 36 5.97 -1.06 -0.47
CA VAL A 36 5.71 -1.93 0.67
C VAL A 36 4.92 -1.15 1.70
N VAL A 37 3.78 -1.66 2.14
CA VAL A 37 3.10 -1.16 3.34
C VAL A 37 3.88 -1.69 4.53
N GLY A 38 4.63 -0.82 5.20
CA GLY A 38 5.39 -1.23 6.38
C GLY A 38 4.51 -1.32 7.63
N ASP A 39 3.66 -0.32 7.83
CA ASP A 39 2.73 -0.25 8.95
C ASP A 39 1.46 0.57 8.60
N ILE A 40 0.47 0.53 9.49
CA ILE A 40 -0.77 1.30 9.43
C ILE A 40 -0.91 2.05 10.77
N PRO A 41 -0.24 3.22 10.92
CA PRO A 41 -0.21 3.93 12.20
C PRO A 41 -1.60 4.41 12.64
N GLU A 42 -2.48 4.70 11.68
CA GLU A 42 -3.87 5.10 11.90
C GLU A 42 -4.78 4.45 10.86
N PRO A 43 -6.06 4.18 11.17
CA PRO A 43 -6.99 3.60 10.20
C PRO A 43 -7.04 4.37 8.89
N GLY A 44 -6.66 3.72 7.80
CA GLY A 44 -6.66 4.31 6.45
C GLY A 44 -5.41 5.12 6.11
N ILE A 45 -4.43 5.27 7.02
CA ILE A 45 -3.13 5.85 6.73
C ILE A 45 -2.09 4.73 6.63
N LEU A 46 -1.36 4.69 5.53
CA LEU A 46 -0.35 3.69 5.24
C LEU A 46 1.02 4.30 5.38
N GLU A 47 1.92 3.64 6.10
CA GLU A 47 3.35 3.90 6.00
C GLU A 47 3.94 3.09 4.84
N LEU A 48 4.62 3.77 3.93
CA LEU A 48 5.09 3.22 2.66
C LEU A 48 6.60 3.33 2.51
N TYR A 49 7.18 2.23 2.04
CA TYR A 49 8.58 2.11 1.67
C TYR A 49 8.70 1.65 0.22
N LEU A 50 9.87 1.82 -0.39
CA LEU A 50 10.17 1.17 -1.67
C LEU A 50 10.54 -0.30 -1.42
N GLU A 51 10.45 -1.14 -2.45
CA GLU A 51 10.97 -2.52 -2.37
C GLU A 51 12.50 -2.50 -2.16
N ASP A 52 13.04 -3.52 -1.49
CA ASP A 52 14.46 -3.67 -1.12
C ASP A 52 15.44 -3.51 -2.30
N ARG A 53 15.01 -3.91 -3.50
CA ARG A 53 15.78 -3.84 -4.74
C ARG A 53 15.71 -2.46 -5.42
N HIS A 54 14.86 -1.56 -4.97
CA HIS A 54 14.76 -0.24 -5.56
C HIS A 54 15.99 0.60 -5.18
N PRO A 55 16.62 1.32 -6.13
CA PRO A 55 17.85 2.07 -5.85
C PRO A 55 17.67 3.17 -4.77
N GLY A 56 16.45 3.67 -4.60
CA GLY A 56 16.08 4.63 -3.55
C GLY A 56 15.55 4.01 -2.25
N TYR A 57 15.67 2.69 -2.04
CA TYR A 57 15.10 2.00 -0.87
C TYR A 57 15.46 2.66 0.47
N TRP A 58 16.73 3.01 0.66
CA TRP A 58 17.22 3.59 1.91
C TRP A 58 16.83 5.06 2.13
N ASP A 59 16.42 5.76 1.07
CA ASP A 59 16.18 7.20 1.09
C ASP A 59 14.68 7.53 1.00
N PHE A 60 13.81 6.52 1.03
CA PHE A 60 12.38 6.70 0.84
C PHE A 60 11.58 6.16 2.03
N ALA A 61 10.83 7.06 2.65
CA ALA A 61 9.69 6.74 3.49
C ALA A 61 8.61 7.78 3.21
N SER A 62 7.35 7.35 3.13
CA SER A 62 6.23 8.25 2.92
C SER A 62 4.95 7.71 3.55
N THR A 63 3.92 8.54 3.60
CA THR A 63 2.59 8.12 4.01
C THR A 63 1.58 8.40 2.91
N ALA A 64 0.60 7.51 2.75
CA ALA A 64 -0.50 7.69 1.81
C ALA A 64 -1.81 7.26 2.45
N GLU A 65 -2.92 7.76 1.93
CA GLU A 65 -4.22 7.24 2.33
C GLU A 65 -4.52 5.94 1.59
N ALA A 66 -5.16 4.98 2.27
CA ALA A 66 -5.58 3.72 1.67
C ALA A 66 -6.53 3.92 0.48
N ARG A 67 -7.29 5.01 0.47
CA ARG A 67 -8.16 5.38 -0.67
C ARG A 67 -7.38 5.65 -1.95
N ASP A 68 -6.09 6.00 -1.86
CA ASP A 68 -5.24 6.30 -3.02
C ASP A 68 -4.57 5.07 -3.62
N VAL A 69 -4.73 3.90 -2.98
CA VAL A 69 -4.29 2.63 -3.53
C VAL A 69 -5.19 2.22 -4.70
N VAL A 70 -4.58 1.93 -5.84
CA VAL A 70 -5.27 1.40 -7.03
C VAL A 70 -5.06 -0.10 -7.20
N ARG A 71 -3.99 -0.64 -6.63
CA ARG A 71 -3.66 -2.06 -6.78
C ARG A 71 -3.01 -2.58 -5.51
N ILE A 72 -3.43 -3.77 -5.10
CA ILE A 72 -2.80 -4.51 -4.01
C ILE A 72 -2.16 -5.77 -4.60
N ARG A 73 -0.99 -6.12 -4.10
CA ARG A 73 -0.37 -7.43 -4.24
C ARG A 73 -0.06 -7.95 -2.85
N ARG A 74 -0.67 -9.10 -2.51
CA ARG A 74 -0.47 -9.78 -1.24
C ARG A 74 0.29 -11.07 -1.45
N LEU A 75 1.33 -11.26 -0.65
CA LEU A 75 2.06 -12.51 -0.56
C LEU A 75 1.41 -13.39 0.52
N THR A 76 1.08 -14.62 0.15
CA THR A 76 0.53 -15.65 1.04
C THR A 76 1.45 -16.86 1.03
N LEU A 77 1.18 -17.81 1.94
CA LEU A 77 1.90 -19.10 1.95
C LEU A 77 1.74 -19.89 0.64
N THR A 78 0.69 -19.62 -0.14
CA THR A 78 0.37 -20.34 -1.38
C THR A 78 0.79 -19.60 -2.65
N GLY A 79 1.29 -18.36 -2.54
CA GLY A 79 1.78 -17.58 -3.67
C GLY A 79 1.48 -16.08 -3.54
N ALA A 80 1.47 -15.40 -4.69
CA ALA A 80 1.14 -13.99 -4.76
C ALA A 80 -0.22 -13.81 -5.45
N ARG A 81 -1.10 -12.99 -4.87
CA ARG A 81 -2.34 -12.53 -5.50
C ARG A 81 -2.24 -11.04 -5.77
N SER A 82 -2.75 -10.57 -6.91
CA SER A 82 -2.84 -9.14 -7.22
C SER A 82 -4.21 -8.78 -7.75
N TRP A 83 -4.77 -7.67 -7.31
CA TRP A 83 -6.07 -7.17 -7.76
C TRP A 83 -6.10 -5.65 -7.75
N THR A 84 -7.00 -5.09 -8.54
CA THR A 84 -7.22 -3.65 -8.67
C THR A 84 -8.38 -3.26 -7.78
N LEU A 85 -8.23 -2.18 -7.02
CA LEU A 85 -9.33 -1.63 -6.24
C LEU A 85 -10.21 -0.73 -7.13
N PRO A 86 -11.53 -0.69 -6.90
CA PRO A 86 -12.38 0.27 -7.57
C PRO A 86 -11.92 1.70 -7.25
N ALA A 87 -12.07 2.60 -8.20
CA ALA A 87 -11.87 4.02 -7.93
C ALA A 87 -12.80 4.43 -6.79
N THR A 88 -12.23 4.91 -5.70
CA THR A 88 -13.00 5.51 -4.62
C THR A 88 -13.36 6.90 -5.10
N ASP A 89 -14.63 7.15 -5.39
CA ASP A 89 -15.11 8.49 -5.75
C ASP A 89 -14.81 9.44 -4.58
N GLY A 90 -13.76 10.23 -4.77
CA GLY A 90 -13.22 11.14 -3.77
C GLY A 90 -14.16 12.31 -3.55
N GLY A 91 -15.13 12.16 -2.65
CA GLY A 91 -15.70 13.30 -1.94
C GLY A 91 -14.60 13.94 -1.09
N ARG A 92 -13.88 14.93 -1.64
CA ARG A 92 -13.04 15.82 -0.84
C ARG A 92 -13.96 16.69 0.03
N PRO A 93 -13.88 16.68 1.36
CA PRO A 93 -14.33 17.83 2.11
C PRO A 93 -13.42 19.01 1.75
N ARG A 94 -14.05 20.13 1.39
CA ARG A 94 -13.39 21.41 1.15
C ARG A 94 -12.86 22.02 2.44
#